data_AF-A0A920CD06-F1
#
_entry.id   AF-A0A920CD06-F1
#
_cell.length_a   1.000
_cell.length_b   1.000
_cell.length_c   1.000
_cell.angle_alpha   90.00
_cell.angle_beta   90.00
_cell.angle_gamma   90.00
#
_symmetry.space_group_name_H-M   'P 1'
#
loop_
_entity.id
_entity.type
_entity.pdbx_description
1 polymer ?
#
loop_
_entity_poly.entity_id
_entity_poly.type
_entity_poly.pdbx_seq_one_letter_code
_entity_poly.pdbx_strand_id
1 'polypeptide(L)'
;MVSMTSWLEHYGYALIFTALFLEMLALPIPGEMMMSYTGLLVFEGKLNWLLSIVAASLGVSAGVTLSYWIGYRFGNTLVTKYGERIHLGEERLAKMTSWFEKYGNKLLFVVYFIPGVRHITGYFCGITRMPFRKYAVYALPGAVFWVSLFISLGRVLGPKWEMYHKTVNRYMVIFGILSAVLGALIYIYRKNKQRLLESILSLIKKGIRHFNSLGKVRFLVLVAFVVFVTCVSLMLGLIQDFLAQEFSQFDEIASYIILTLFGPEWRQPMEFFAVLGSDVLYASVILVTALWVLFKSRKKLLELSFFLWVLVGGELLDEGLRALFHRPGPVVFGHQWINTFPSEDTITAVTIYGFSAFLLLRHAGKSAVAIPVTLIVILACALIGTSRVYFGTQFPSDVVAGYVFGGVWISLNVLLLEILRMLQKNKKTGRKTE
;
A
#
# COMPACT_ATOMS: atom_id res chain seq x y z
N MET A 1 2.28 33.38 10.47
CA MET A 1 2.18 32.93 9.06
C MET A 1 2.42 34.07 8.06
N VAL A 2 1.97 35.31 8.32
CA VAL A 2 2.23 36.51 7.46
C VAL A 2 3.71 36.88 7.31
N SER A 3 4.59 36.48 8.24
CA SER A 3 6.03 36.75 8.16
C SER A 3 6.81 35.77 7.28
N MET A 4 6.30 34.57 6.98
CA MET A 4 7.04 33.60 6.17
C MET A 4 6.80 33.82 4.68
N THR A 5 5.60 34.29 4.33
CA THR A 5 5.17 34.56 2.95
C THR A 5 5.91 35.75 2.34
N SER A 6 6.09 36.85 3.08
CA SER A 6 6.81 38.04 2.60
C SER A 6 8.32 37.81 2.40
N TRP A 7 8.94 36.96 3.21
CA TRP A 7 10.36 36.61 3.09
C TRP A 7 10.63 35.64 1.93
N LEU A 8 9.69 34.74 1.63
CA LEU A 8 9.77 33.85 0.46
C LEU A 8 9.57 34.59 -0.87
N GLU A 9 8.80 35.67 -0.89
CA GLU A 9 8.61 36.49 -2.10
C GLU A 9 9.84 37.38 -2.41
N HIS A 10 10.64 37.79 -1.41
CA HIS A 10 11.85 38.60 -1.62
C HIS A 10 13.17 37.81 -1.64
N TYR A 11 13.29 36.73 -0.85
CA TYR A 11 14.51 35.92 -0.69
C TYR A 11 14.32 34.45 -1.11
N GLY A 12 13.26 34.11 -1.84
CA GLY A 12 12.74 32.76 -2.08
C GLY A 12 13.77 31.63 -2.10
N TYR A 13 14.71 31.65 -3.05
CA TYR A 13 15.72 30.59 -3.18
C TYR A 13 16.72 30.54 -2.03
N ALA A 14 17.12 31.71 -1.49
CA ALA A 14 18.04 31.79 -0.35
C ALA A 14 17.37 31.30 0.95
N LEU A 15 16.08 31.58 1.14
CA LEU A 15 15.32 31.06 2.29
C LEU A 15 15.16 29.54 2.19
N ILE A 16 14.85 29.01 1.01
CA ILE A 16 14.76 27.57 0.77
C ILE A 16 16.09 26.88 1.08
N PHE A 17 17.20 27.42 0.58
CA PHE A 17 18.54 26.91 0.85
C PHE A 17 18.85 26.88 2.35
N THR A 18 18.67 28.02 3.04
CA THR A 18 19.02 28.17 4.46
C THR A 18 18.13 27.34 5.37
N ALA A 19 16.81 27.30 5.11
CA ALA A 19 15.87 26.52 5.90
C ALA A 19 16.20 25.02 5.85
N LEU A 20 16.42 24.47 4.64
CA LEU A 20 16.75 23.06 4.47
C LEU A 20 18.17 22.71 4.93
N PHE A 21 19.11 23.65 4.79
CA PHE A 21 20.44 23.50 5.39
C PHE A 21 20.35 23.36 6.92
N LEU A 22 19.61 24.25 7.58
CA LEU A 22 19.44 24.27 9.04
C LEU A 22 18.65 23.05 9.53
N GLU A 23 17.62 22.61 8.80
CA GLU A 23 16.86 21.39 9.12
C GLU A 23 17.79 20.16 9.17
N MET A 24 18.74 20.04 8.23
CA MET A 24 19.69 18.94 8.21
C MET A 24 20.70 18.99 9.36
N LEU A 25 20.77 20.11 10.10
CA LEU A 25 21.51 20.23 11.36
C LEU A 25 20.68 19.87 12.60
N ALA A 26 19.60 19.11 12.40
CA ALA A 26 18.66 18.68 13.43
C ALA A 26 17.95 19.82 14.18
N LEU A 27 17.89 21.02 13.59
CA LEU A 27 17.02 22.08 14.08
C LEU A 27 15.56 21.73 13.74
N PRO A 28 14.60 21.97 14.65
CA PRO A 28 13.20 21.61 14.47
C PRO A 28 12.51 22.57 13.48
N ILE A 29 12.91 22.49 12.21
CA ILE A 29 12.34 23.23 11.09
C ILE A 29 11.52 22.23 10.26
N PRO A 30 10.25 22.52 9.96
CA PRO A 30 9.41 21.61 9.20
C PRO A 30 9.75 21.68 7.69
N GLY A 31 10.81 20.99 7.26
CA GLY A 31 11.28 21.07 5.87
C GLY A 31 10.30 20.53 4.83
N GLU A 32 9.50 19.52 5.20
CA GLU A 32 8.43 18.98 4.34
C GLU A 32 7.35 20.02 4.07
N MET A 33 6.99 20.84 5.08
CA MET A 33 6.10 21.99 4.88
C MET A 33 6.75 23.02 3.95
N MET A 34 8.02 23.35 4.18
CA MET A 34 8.74 24.36 3.39
C MET A 34 8.86 23.98 1.92
N MET A 35 9.19 22.73 1.59
CA MET A 35 9.27 22.25 0.21
C MET A 35 7.90 22.17 -0.46
N SER A 36 6.88 21.75 0.28
CA SER A 36 5.53 21.67 -0.28
C SER A 36 4.96 23.06 -0.56
N TYR A 37 5.19 24.02 0.35
CA TYR A 37 4.85 25.43 0.15
C TYR A 37 5.67 26.06 -0.98
N THR A 38 6.94 25.69 -1.12
CA THR A 38 7.75 26.06 -2.29
C THR A 38 7.11 25.54 -3.59
N GLY A 39 6.59 24.31 -3.57
CA GLY A 39 5.82 23.76 -4.69
C GLY A 39 4.57 24.57 -5.01
N LEU A 40 3.81 25.01 -4.00
CA LEU A 40 2.67 25.91 -4.18
C LEU A 40 3.08 27.24 -4.87
N LEU A 41 4.15 27.88 -4.42
CA LEU A 41 4.64 29.12 -5.05
C LEU A 41 5.12 28.91 -6.49
N VAL A 42 5.64 27.71 -6.81
CA VAL A 42 5.97 27.32 -8.18
C VAL A 42 4.69 27.12 -9.01
N PHE A 43 3.62 26.58 -8.43
CA PHE A 43 2.31 26.47 -9.09
C PHE A 43 1.68 27.85 -9.36
N GLU A 44 1.78 28.77 -8.41
CA GLU A 44 1.34 30.17 -8.55
C GLU A 44 2.20 31.00 -9.52
N GLY A 45 3.28 30.42 -10.07
CA GLY A 45 4.20 31.09 -11.00
C GLY A 45 5.16 32.09 -10.35
N LYS A 46 5.19 32.17 -9.01
CA LYS A 46 6.06 33.08 -8.25
C LYS A 46 7.51 32.60 -8.15
N LEU A 47 7.74 31.28 -8.24
CA LEU A 47 9.07 30.67 -8.24
C LEU A 47 9.26 29.73 -9.44
N ASN A 48 10.49 29.60 -9.91
CA ASN A 48 10.84 28.65 -10.97
C ASN A 48 11.09 27.25 -10.39
N TRP A 49 10.42 26.25 -10.95
CA TRP A 49 10.49 24.85 -10.49
C TRP A 49 11.92 24.31 -10.40
N LEU A 50 12.72 24.53 -11.45
CA LEU A 50 14.08 23.99 -11.53
C LEU A 50 15.01 24.70 -10.54
N LEU A 51 14.92 26.03 -10.44
CA LEU A 51 15.72 26.82 -9.49
C LEU A 51 15.39 26.47 -8.04
N SER A 52 14.11 26.20 -7.73
CA SER A 52 13.68 25.76 -6.41
C SER A 52 14.28 24.40 -6.04
N ILE A 53 14.27 23.43 -6.97
CA ILE A 53 14.90 22.12 -6.74
C ILE A 53 16.41 22.26 -6.56
N VAL A 54 17.09 23.08 -7.36
CA VAL A 54 18.54 23.30 -7.25
C VAL A 54 18.89 23.96 -5.92
N ALA A 55 18.22 25.04 -5.54
CA ALA A 55 18.45 25.75 -4.28
C ALA A 55 18.23 24.84 -3.06
N ALA A 56 17.13 24.08 -3.07
CA ALA A 56 16.82 23.13 -2.01
C ALA A 56 17.85 21.99 -1.95
N SER A 57 18.23 21.43 -3.10
CA SER A 57 19.23 20.38 -3.20
C SER A 57 20.59 20.83 -2.66
N LEU A 58 21.00 22.05 -2.98
CA LEU A 58 22.24 22.64 -2.46
C LEU A 58 22.19 22.84 -0.95
N GLY A 59 21.06 23.33 -0.42
CA GLY A 59 20.87 23.51 1.03
C GLY A 59 20.96 22.19 1.80
N VAL A 60 20.22 21.18 1.34
CA VAL A 60 20.27 19.84 1.94
C VAL A 60 21.67 19.23 1.81
N SER A 61 22.29 19.30 0.62
CA SER A 61 23.63 18.74 0.39
C SER A 61 24.69 19.37 1.30
N ALA A 62 24.62 20.68 1.51
CA ALA A 62 25.49 21.39 2.43
C ALA A 62 25.27 20.95 3.89
N GLY A 63 24.02 20.81 4.34
CA GLY A 63 23.71 20.41 5.71
C GLY A 63 24.06 18.95 6.00
N VAL A 64 23.80 18.06 5.04
CA VAL A 64 24.17 16.63 5.07
C VAL A 64 25.69 16.45 5.09
N THR A 65 26.44 17.32 4.42
CA THR A 65 27.91 17.32 4.42
C THR A 65 28.43 17.85 5.76
N LEU A 66 27.88 18.95 6.27
CA LEU A 66 28.31 19.55 7.53
C LEU A 66 28.04 18.63 8.73
N SER A 67 26.85 18.03 8.80
CA SER A 67 26.51 17.04 9.84
C SER A 67 27.48 15.84 9.85
N TYR A 68 27.88 15.34 8.67
CA TYR A 68 28.92 14.32 8.55
C TYR A 68 30.25 14.77 9.14
N TRP A 69 30.73 15.98 8.82
CA TRP A 69 31.99 16.48 9.35
C TRP A 69 31.94 16.79 10.84
N ILE A 70 30.80 17.23 11.36
CA ILE A 70 30.56 17.37 12.79
C ILE A 70 30.69 16.01 13.47
N GLY A 71 30.01 14.97 12.95
CA GLY A 71 30.14 13.61 13.44
C GLY A 71 31.58 13.08 13.37
N TYR A 72 32.28 13.37 12.27
CA TYR A 72 33.67 12.93 12.05
C TYR A 72 34.65 13.56 13.04
N ARG A 73 34.50 14.86 13.32
CA ARG A 73 35.41 15.61 14.19
C ARG A 73 35.08 15.46 15.67
N PHE A 74 33.80 15.51 16.05
CA PHE A 74 33.37 15.52 17.45
C PHE A 74 32.89 14.15 17.96
N GLY A 75 32.72 13.17 17.07
CA GLY A 75 32.21 11.85 17.41
C GLY A 75 33.02 11.11 18.46
N ASN A 76 34.35 11.12 18.35
CA ASN A 76 35.22 10.42 19.31
C ASN A 76 35.14 11.03 20.72
N THR A 77 35.07 12.35 20.84
CA THR A 77 34.95 13.07 22.12
C THR A 77 33.57 12.90 22.77
N LEU A 78 32.50 12.84 21.97
CA LEU A 78 31.13 12.63 22.46
C LEU A 78 30.91 11.19 22.94
N VAL A 79 31.44 10.21 22.20
CA VAL A 79 31.36 8.78 22.55
C VAL A 79 32.14 8.49 23.82
N THR A 80 33.37 9.01 23.95
CA THR A 80 34.21 8.76 25.15
C THR A 80 33.68 9.47 26.41
N LYS A 81 33.06 10.65 26.27
CA LYS A 81 32.58 11.43 27.43
C LYS A 81 31.14 11.14 27.86
N TYR A 82 30.28 10.71 26.92
CA TYR A 82 28.84 10.50 27.18
C TYR A 82 28.31 9.13 26.74
N GLY A 83 29.13 8.26 26.14
CA GLY A 83 28.72 6.98 25.55
C GLY A 83 27.93 6.05 26.48
N GLU A 84 28.25 6.04 27.78
CA GLU A 84 27.50 5.28 28.78
C GLU A 84 26.09 5.84 29.04
N ARG A 85 25.88 7.16 28.98
CA ARG A 85 24.55 7.79 29.16
C ARG A 85 23.63 7.64 27.96
N ILE A 86 24.18 7.54 26.74
CA ILE A 86 23.42 7.39 25.49
C ILE A 86 23.37 5.93 24.98
N HIS A 87 23.81 4.95 25.79
CA HIS A 87 23.84 3.52 25.45
C HIS A 87 24.62 3.19 24.14
N LEU A 88 25.59 4.03 23.77
CA LEU A 88 26.48 3.88 22.60
C LEU A 88 27.91 3.53 23.06
N GLY A 89 28.07 2.41 23.76
CA GLY A 89 29.39 1.89 24.13
C GLY A 89 30.22 1.48 22.90
N GLU A 90 31.56 1.43 23.06
CA GLU A 90 32.53 1.11 21.99
C GLU A 90 32.20 -0.19 21.24
N GLU A 91 31.73 -1.23 21.95
CA GLU A 91 31.36 -2.51 21.36
C GLU A 91 30.11 -2.41 20.46
N ARG A 92 29.18 -1.51 20.79
CA ARG A 92 27.95 -1.26 20.02
C ARG A 92 28.25 -0.43 18.78
N LEU A 93 29.16 0.54 18.91
CA LEU A 93 29.71 1.31 17.78
C LEU A 93 30.48 0.41 16.81
N ALA A 94 31.33 -0.50 17.30
CA ALA A 94 32.02 -1.47 16.44
C ALA A 94 31.06 -2.41 15.69
N LYS A 95 30.01 -2.91 16.37
CA LYS A 95 28.93 -3.69 15.74
C LYS A 95 28.17 -2.86 14.70
N MET A 96 27.90 -1.59 14.98
CA MET A 96 27.22 -0.67 14.08
C MET A 96 28.06 -0.34 12.84
N THR A 97 29.35 -0.06 13.00
CA THR A 97 30.30 0.16 11.90
C THR A 97 30.38 -1.06 10.98
N SER A 98 30.52 -2.28 11.52
CA SER A 98 30.57 -3.50 10.69
C SER A 98 29.23 -3.82 10.00
N TRP A 99 28.11 -3.50 10.64
CA TRP A 99 26.77 -3.63 10.05
C TRP A 99 26.59 -2.63 8.89
N PHE A 100 27.09 -1.41 9.05
CA PHE A 100 27.00 -0.35 8.04
C PHE A 100 27.94 -0.61 6.86
N GLU A 101 29.16 -1.11 7.08
CA GLU A 101 30.05 -1.54 5.99
C GLU A 101 29.44 -2.67 5.14
N LYS A 102 28.66 -3.55 5.77
CA LYS A 102 28.06 -4.71 5.11
C LYS A 102 26.73 -4.41 4.39
N TYR A 103 25.98 -3.39 4.80
CA TYR A 103 24.61 -3.13 4.30
C TYR A 103 24.27 -1.66 4.01
N GLY A 104 25.08 -0.71 4.48
CA GLY A 104 24.72 0.71 4.60
C GLY A 104 24.63 1.49 3.29
N ASN A 105 25.34 1.07 2.24
CA ASN A 105 25.44 1.83 1.00
C ASN A 105 24.07 2.09 0.33
N LYS A 106 23.23 1.07 0.14
CA LYS A 106 21.91 1.24 -0.51
C LYS A 106 20.84 1.82 0.42
N LEU A 107 21.02 1.67 1.73
CA LEU A 107 20.08 2.15 2.74
C LEU A 107 20.13 3.68 2.88
N LEU A 108 21.30 4.28 2.68
CA LEU A 108 21.52 5.73 2.74
C LEU A 108 20.64 6.53 1.76
N PHE A 109 20.28 5.95 0.62
CA PHE A 109 19.37 6.59 -0.33
C PHE A 109 17.93 6.66 0.23
N VAL A 110 17.46 5.57 0.82
CA VAL A 110 16.06 5.43 1.29
C VAL A 110 15.84 6.15 2.62
N VAL A 111 16.90 6.34 3.41
CA VAL A 111 16.80 6.91 4.76
C VAL A 111 16.22 8.33 4.79
N TYR A 112 16.36 9.08 3.69
CA TYR A 112 15.80 10.44 3.55
C TYR A 112 14.27 10.46 3.54
N PHE A 113 13.62 9.33 3.27
CA PHE A 113 12.17 9.18 3.32
C PHE A 113 11.65 8.82 4.72
N ILE A 114 12.54 8.64 5.71
CA ILE A 114 12.18 8.29 7.07
C ILE A 114 12.37 9.52 7.97
N PRO A 115 11.28 10.18 8.41
CA PRO A 115 11.35 11.31 9.33
C PRO A 115 12.12 10.98 10.60
N GLY A 116 12.87 11.95 11.13
CA GLY A 116 13.72 11.76 12.32
C GLY A 116 15.06 11.08 12.02
N VAL A 117 15.05 9.96 11.29
CA VAL A 117 16.28 9.19 10.99
C VAL A 117 17.21 9.95 10.05
N ARG A 118 16.66 10.69 9.08
CA ARG A 118 17.44 11.48 8.11
C ARG A 118 18.35 12.52 8.76
N HIS A 119 17.89 13.20 9.82
CA HIS A 119 18.68 14.24 10.51
C HIS A 119 19.88 13.64 11.28
N ILE A 120 19.76 12.40 11.76
CA ILE A 120 20.80 11.75 12.58
C ILE A 120 21.82 11.02 11.71
N THR A 121 21.44 10.61 10.50
CA THR A 121 22.26 9.76 9.62
C THR A 121 23.62 10.40 9.30
N GLY A 122 23.66 11.70 9.01
CA GLY A 122 24.92 12.38 8.69
C GLY A 122 25.92 12.33 9.85
N TYR A 123 25.48 12.73 11.05
CA TYR A 123 26.28 12.64 12.27
C TYR A 123 26.78 11.22 12.52
N PHE A 124 25.89 10.23 12.39
CA PHE A 124 26.21 8.83 12.60
C PHE A 124 27.30 8.33 11.65
N CYS A 125 27.17 8.58 10.34
CA CYS A 125 28.18 8.18 9.35
C CYS A 125 29.54 8.85 9.60
N GLY A 126 29.53 10.09 10.09
CA GLY A 126 30.73 10.80 10.53
C GLY A 126 31.39 10.14 11.74
N ILE A 127 30.61 9.83 12.78
CA ILE A 127 31.10 9.17 14.01
C ILE A 127 31.75 7.82 13.68
N THR A 128 31.14 7.05 12.77
CA THR A 128 31.67 5.74 12.33
C THR A 128 32.84 5.84 11.34
N ARG A 129 33.30 7.06 11.00
CA ARG A 129 34.39 7.34 10.05
C ARG A 129 34.22 6.70 8.67
N MET A 130 33.00 6.65 8.16
CA MET A 130 32.74 6.14 6.82
C MET A 130 33.40 7.06 5.77
N PRO A 131 34.15 6.57 4.77
CA PRO A 131 34.76 7.44 3.78
C PRO A 131 33.74 8.37 3.10
N PHE A 132 33.96 9.69 3.18
CA PHE A 132 33.02 10.71 2.71
C PHE A 132 32.55 10.48 1.27
N ARG A 133 33.45 10.03 0.37
CA ARG A 133 33.09 9.71 -1.02
C ARG A 133 32.01 8.63 -1.11
N LYS A 134 32.10 7.57 -0.29
CA LYS A 134 31.08 6.52 -0.27
C LYS A 134 29.77 7.06 0.28
N TYR A 135 29.82 7.84 1.35
CA TYR A 135 28.63 8.47 1.93
C TYR A 135 27.94 9.39 0.91
N ALA A 136 28.67 10.32 0.29
CA ALA A 136 28.15 11.30 -0.65
C ALA A 136 27.47 10.67 -1.88
N VAL A 137 28.05 9.59 -2.43
CA VAL A 137 27.49 8.90 -3.62
C VAL A 137 26.10 8.32 -3.36
N TYR A 138 25.76 7.94 -2.13
CA TYR A 138 24.44 7.39 -1.81
C TYR A 138 23.52 8.40 -1.13
N ALA A 139 24.09 9.27 -0.30
CA ALA A 139 23.35 10.25 0.47
C ALA A 139 22.85 11.42 -0.38
N LEU A 140 23.71 11.99 -1.24
CA LEU A 140 23.35 13.17 -2.03
C LEU A 140 22.26 12.87 -3.06
N PRO A 141 22.30 11.75 -3.83
CA PRO A 141 21.20 11.44 -4.74
C PRO A 141 19.88 11.18 -4.01
N GLY A 142 19.91 10.56 -2.81
CA GLY A 142 18.72 10.35 -1.98
C GLY A 142 18.11 11.66 -1.52
N ALA A 143 18.94 12.59 -1.06
CA ALA A 143 18.55 13.94 -0.70
C ALA A 143 17.94 14.72 -1.88
N VAL A 144 18.60 14.72 -3.04
CA VAL A 144 18.12 15.40 -4.25
C VAL A 144 16.78 14.82 -4.71
N PHE A 145 16.65 13.49 -4.71
CA PHE A 145 15.42 12.82 -5.10
C PHE A 145 14.27 13.12 -4.13
N TRP A 146 14.54 13.12 -2.82
CA TRP A 146 13.59 13.53 -1.79
C TRP A 146 13.11 14.98 -1.99
N VAL A 147 14.03 15.94 -2.15
CA VAL A 147 13.69 17.34 -2.43
C VAL A 147 12.82 17.48 -3.68
N SER A 148 13.24 16.81 -4.76
CA SER A 148 12.54 16.86 -6.05
C SER A 148 11.11 16.31 -5.94
N LEU A 149 10.93 15.23 -5.18
CA LEU A 149 9.63 14.62 -4.94
C LEU A 149 8.69 15.60 -4.21
N PHE A 150 9.11 16.14 -3.06
CA PHE A 150 8.25 16.98 -2.23
C PHE A 150 7.91 18.33 -2.87
N ILE A 151 8.87 18.97 -3.55
CA ILE A 151 8.60 20.23 -4.28
C ILE A 151 7.64 19.96 -5.45
N SER A 152 7.81 18.86 -6.17
CA SER A 152 6.92 18.50 -7.28
C SER A 152 5.52 18.11 -6.78
N LEU A 153 5.44 17.40 -5.66
CA LEU A 153 4.18 17.02 -5.02
C LEU A 153 3.42 18.27 -4.54
N GLY A 154 4.12 19.24 -3.93
CA GLY A 154 3.54 20.53 -3.57
C GLY A 154 3.05 21.34 -4.78
N ARG A 155 3.80 21.31 -5.89
CA ARG A 155 3.39 21.95 -7.16
C ARG A 155 2.12 21.33 -7.74
N VAL A 156 2.01 20.01 -7.70
CA VAL A 156 0.83 19.29 -8.21
C VAL A 156 -0.37 19.48 -7.28
N LEU A 157 -0.18 19.58 -5.97
CA LEU A 157 -1.27 19.73 -5.01
C LEU A 157 -1.79 21.17 -4.87
N GLY A 158 -0.97 22.19 -5.15
CA GLY A 158 -1.42 23.58 -5.25
C GLY A 158 -2.14 24.10 -3.98
N PRO A 159 -3.09 25.06 -4.11
CA PRO A 159 -3.73 25.77 -2.98
C PRO A 159 -4.45 24.86 -1.98
N LYS A 160 -4.78 23.65 -2.41
CA LYS A 160 -5.40 22.61 -1.59
C LYS A 160 -4.48 22.17 -0.43
N TRP A 161 -3.17 22.31 -0.55
CA TRP A 161 -2.19 21.82 0.43
C TRP A 161 -2.35 22.41 1.85
N GLU A 162 -2.74 23.68 2.00
CA GLU A 162 -2.95 24.30 3.32
C GLU A 162 -4.05 23.59 4.12
N MET A 163 -5.03 22.98 3.44
CA MET A 163 -6.11 22.22 4.06
C MET A 163 -5.70 20.79 4.44
N TYR A 164 -4.75 20.16 3.73
CA TYR A 164 -4.45 18.73 3.86
C TYR A 164 -3.14 18.39 4.58
N HIS A 165 -2.36 19.39 5.03
CA HIS A 165 -1.04 19.15 5.64
C HIS A 165 -1.08 18.18 6.84
N LYS A 166 -2.14 18.22 7.67
CA LYS A 166 -2.32 17.27 8.80
C LYS A 166 -2.60 15.83 8.33
N THR A 167 -3.40 15.67 7.28
CA THR A 167 -3.79 14.37 6.74
C THR A 167 -2.61 13.71 6.01
N VAL A 168 -1.84 14.49 5.24
CA VAL A 168 -0.66 13.98 4.52
C VAL A 168 0.43 13.52 5.48
N ASN A 169 0.72 14.25 6.56
CA ASN A 169 1.69 13.78 7.57
C ASN A 169 1.26 12.44 8.21
N ARG A 170 -0.04 12.26 8.50
CA ARG A 170 -0.55 11.00 9.07
C ARG A 170 -0.34 9.83 8.10
N TYR A 171 -0.68 9.99 6.82
CA TYR A 171 -0.51 8.94 5.82
C TYR A 171 0.95 8.71 5.43
N MET A 172 1.81 9.73 5.43
CA MET A 172 3.25 9.56 5.21
C MET A 172 3.94 8.84 6.37
N VAL A 173 3.53 9.09 7.61
CA VAL A 173 4.03 8.31 8.76
C VAL A 173 3.60 6.85 8.64
N ILE A 174 2.34 6.59 8.26
CA ILE A 174 1.84 5.22 8.00
C ILE A 174 2.62 4.56 6.85
N PHE A 175 2.82 5.26 5.73
CA PHE A 175 3.57 4.77 4.57
C PHE A 175 5.06 4.57 4.88
N GLY A 176 5.65 5.44 5.70
CA GLY A 176 7.03 5.35 6.19
C GLY A 176 7.22 4.17 7.14
N ILE A 177 6.27 3.92 8.05
CA ILE A 177 6.26 2.74 8.92
C ILE A 177 6.10 1.47 8.08
N LEU A 178 5.15 1.44 7.14
CA LEU A 178 4.96 0.32 6.21
C LEU A 178 6.22 0.04 5.39
N SER A 179 6.86 1.08 4.88
CA SER A 179 8.10 0.99 4.08
C SER A 179 9.29 0.56 4.94
N ALA A 180 9.39 1.01 6.19
CA ALA A 180 10.42 0.58 7.14
C ALA A 180 10.21 -0.88 7.56
N VAL A 181 8.96 -1.31 7.79
CA VAL A 181 8.61 -2.70 8.06
C VAL A 181 8.90 -3.57 6.85
N LEU A 182 8.52 -3.15 5.64
CA LEU A 182 8.81 -3.87 4.40
C LEU A 182 10.32 -3.95 4.13
N GLY A 183 11.05 -2.85 4.35
CA GLY A 183 12.51 -2.78 4.27
C GLY A 183 13.19 -3.68 5.30
N ALA A 184 12.69 -3.71 6.55
CA ALA A 184 13.16 -4.61 7.59
C ALA A 184 12.88 -6.08 7.24
N LEU A 185 11.71 -6.40 6.70
CA LEU A 185 11.36 -7.74 6.22
C LEU A 185 12.27 -8.18 5.06
N ILE A 186 12.54 -7.29 4.11
CA ILE A 186 13.46 -7.53 2.98
C ILE A 186 14.91 -7.68 3.47
N TYR A 187 15.31 -6.88 4.45
CA TYR A 187 16.64 -6.91 5.07
C TYR A 187 16.86 -8.22 5.85
N ILE A 188 15.88 -8.61 6.67
CA ILE A 188 15.85 -9.87 7.39
C ILE A 188 15.92 -11.02 6.39
N TYR A 189 15.09 -11.02 5.33
CA TYR A 189 15.10 -11.99 4.23
C TYR A 189 16.46 -12.12 3.54
N ARG A 190 17.14 -11.01 3.24
CA ARG A 190 18.46 -11.03 2.59
C ARG A 190 19.59 -11.46 3.53
N LYS A 191 19.59 -11.01 4.78
CA LYS A 191 20.66 -11.25 5.77
C LYS A 191 20.66 -12.67 6.29
N ASN A 192 19.48 -13.20 6.55
CA ASN A 192 19.35 -14.57 6.99
C ASN A 192 19.06 -15.50 5.82
N LYS A 193 19.27 -15.15 4.54
CA LYS A 193 18.82 -15.96 3.39
C LYS A 193 19.01 -17.47 3.55
N GLN A 194 20.12 -17.97 4.10
CA GLN A 194 20.29 -19.39 4.42
C GLN A 194 19.60 -19.85 5.73
N ARG A 195 19.68 -19.11 6.85
CA ARG A 195 18.97 -19.45 8.11
C ARG A 195 17.47 -19.21 8.07
N LEU A 196 16.99 -18.26 7.25
CA LEU A 196 15.60 -18.02 6.88
C LEU A 196 15.21 -18.95 5.77
N LEU A 197 16.05 -19.32 4.79
CA LEU A 197 15.68 -20.46 3.94
C LEU A 197 15.60 -21.72 4.77
N GLU A 198 16.41 -21.95 5.80
CA GLU A 198 16.30 -23.11 6.69
C GLU A 198 15.19 -22.96 7.74
N SER A 199 14.91 -21.75 8.24
CA SER A 199 13.79 -21.47 9.16
C SER A 199 12.46 -21.43 8.42
N ILE A 200 12.40 -20.84 7.23
CA ILE A 200 11.28 -20.86 6.29
C ILE A 200 11.18 -22.26 5.69
N LEU A 201 12.24 -22.99 5.33
CA LEU A 201 12.14 -24.40 4.91
C LEU A 201 11.81 -25.30 6.09
N SER A 202 12.13 -24.95 7.33
CA SER A 202 11.71 -25.71 8.52
C SER A 202 10.33 -25.30 9.02
N LEU A 203 9.86 -24.08 8.75
CA LEU A 203 8.48 -23.60 8.93
C LEU A 203 7.58 -23.97 7.76
N ILE A 204 8.13 -24.15 6.57
CA ILE A 204 7.51 -24.75 5.40
C ILE A 204 7.62 -26.25 5.54
N LYS A 205 8.64 -26.89 6.13
CA LYS A 205 8.61 -28.33 6.45
C LYS A 205 7.78 -28.61 7.69
N LYS A 206 7.73 -27.73 8.69
CA LYS A 206 6.81 -27.82 9.83
C LYS A 206 5.41 -27.45 9.37
N GLY A 207 5.27 -26.46 8.52
CA GLY A 207 4.02 -26.02 7.90
C GLY A 207 3.51 -27.01 6.85
N ILE A 208 4.38 -27.69 6.11
CA ILE A 208 4.08 -28.84 5.22
C ILE A 208 3.81 -30.06 6.06
N ARG A 209 4.55 -30.34 7.15
CA ARG A 209 4.20 -31.41 8.09
C ARG A 209 2.90 -31.13 8.82
N HIS A 210 2.62 -29.86 9.12
CA HIS A 210 1.39 -29.39 9.74
C HIS A 210 0.25 -29.24 8.71
N PHE A 211 0.53 -29.05 7.43
CA PHE A 211 -0.40 -29.11 6.28
C PHE A 211 -0.64 -30.55 5.81
N ASN A 212 0.32 -31.43 6.09
CA ASN A 212 0.18 -32.88 5.96
C ASN A 212 -0.54 -33.46 7.19
N SER A 213 -0.44 -32.83 8.38
CA SER A 213 -1.17 -33.24 9.59
C SER A 213 -2.57 -32.60 9.70
N LEU A 214 -2.71 -31.32 9.36
CA LEU A 214 -3.95 -30.64 9.02
C LEU A 214 -4.15 -30.83 7.52
N GLY A 215 -4.65 -32.00 7.11
CA GLY A 215 -4.82 -32.30 5.68
C GLY A 215 -5.42 -31.11 4.91
N LYS A 216 -4.88 -30.80 3.72
CA LYS A 216 -5.13 -29.64 2.81
C LYS A 216 -6.41 -28.82 3.04
N VAL A 217 -7.53 -29.50 3.24
CA VAL A 217 -8.85 -28.95 3.57
C VAL A 217 -8.85 -28.10 4.86
N ARG A 218 -8.28 -28.59 5.97
CA ARG A 218 -8.24 -27.88 7.26
C ARG A 218 -7.44 -26.58 7.19
N PHE A 219 -6.34 -26.60 6.43
CA PHE A 219 -5.54 -25.39 6.19
C PHE A 219 -6.32 -24.36 5.36
N LEU A 220 -7.02 -24.79 4.31
CA LEU A 220 -7.84 -23.91 3.48
C LEU A 220 -8.95 -23.25 4.32
N VAL A 221 -9.61 -24.00 5.21
CA VAL A 221 -10.62 -23.46 6.15
C VAL A 221 -9.99 -22.41 7.06
N LEU A 222 -8.81 -22.67 7.64
CA LEU A 222 -8.15 -21.71 8.52
C LEU A 222 -7.77 -20.41 7.80
N VAL A 223 -7.22 -20.51 6.58
CA VAL A 223 -6.88 -19.33 5.76
C VAL A 223 -8.13 -18.54 5.41
N ALA A 224 -9.19 -19.20 4.95
CA ALA A 224 -10.45 -18.54 4.62
C ALA A 224 -11.07 -17.86 5.84
N PHE A 225 -10.92 -18.44 7.04
CA PHE A 225 -11.40 -17.86 8.29
C PHE A 225 -10.64 -16.59 8.67
N VAL A 226 -9.31 -16.60 8.57
CA VAL A 226 -8.49 -15.40 8.83
C VAL A 226 -8.82 -14.27 7.85
N VAL A 227 -8.99 -14.59 6.57
CA VAL A 227 -9.40 -13.62 5.54
C VAL A 227 -10.78 -13.06 5.87
N PHE A 228 -11.75 -13.92 6.21
CA PHE A 228 -13.10 -13.50 6.60
C PHE A 228 -13.08 -12.52 7.78
N VAL A 229 -12.39 -12.86 8.88
CA VAL A 229 -12.29 -11.99 10.06
C VAL A 229 -11.65 -10.65 9.71
N THR A 230 -10.63 -10.66 8.86
CA THR A 230 -9.93 -9.43 8.43
C THR A 230 -10.85 -8.56 7.57
N CYS A 231 -11.55 -9.15 6.59
CA CYS A 231 -12.51 -8.42 5.76
C CYS A 231 -13.67 -7.87 6.59
N VAL A 232 -14.19 -8.61 7.57
CA VAL A 232 -15.24 -8.12 8.49
C VAL A 232 -14.73 -6.95 9.33
N SER A 233 -13.49 -7.02 9.84
CA SER A 233 -12.88 -5.91 10.59
C SER A 233 -12.76 -4.64 9.74
N LEU A 234 -12.27 -4.79 8.49
CA LEU A 234 -12.19 -3.68 7.54
C LEU A 234 -13.58 -3.13 7.18
N MET A 235 -14.57 -4.01 6.99
CA MET A 235 -15.95 -3.64 6.70
C MET A 235 -16.54 -2.78 7.80
N LEU A 236 -16.33 -3.17 9.07
CA LEU A 236 -16.77 -2.38 10.22
C LEU A 236 -16.11 -0.99 10.26
N GLY A 237 -14.81 -0.91 9.96
CA GLY A 237 -14.10 0.37 9.82
C GLY A 237 -14.69 1.26 8.73
N LEU A 238 -14.96 0.69 7.54
CA LEU A 238 -15.58 1.45 6.44
C LEU A 238 -17.00 1.91 6.76
N ILE A 239 -17.80 1.09 7.46
CA ILE A 239 -19.13 1.51 7.91
C ILE A 239 -19.03 2.66 8.92
N GLN A 240 -18.05 2.61 9.83
CA GLN A 240 -17.80 3.71 10.76
C GLN A 240 -17.39 5.00 10.02
N ASP A 241 -16.45 4.91 9.08
CA ASP A 241 -15.99 6.04 8.27
C ASP A 241 -17.13 6.62 7.42
N PHE A 242 -18.02 5.78 6.90
CA PHE A 242 -19.23 6.18 6.18
C PHE A 242 -20.17 6.99 7.09
N LEU A 243 -20.52 6.45 8.26
CA LEU A 243 -21.43 7.08 9.21
C LEU A 243 -20.84 8.37 9.80
N ALA A 244 -19.51 8.46 9.94
CA ALA A 244 -18.79 9.64 10.39
C ALA A 244 -18.54 10.69 9.30
N GLN A 245 -18.95 10.43 8.05
CA GLN A 245 -18.73 11.31 6.88
C GLN A 245 -17.25 11.61 6.60
N GLU A 246 -16.35 10.69 6.96
CA GLU A 246 -14.89 10.88 6.81
C GLU A 246 -14.36 10.57 5.40
N PHE A 247 -15.18 9.97 4.53
CA PHE A 247 -14.76 9.59 3.17
C PHE A 247 -14.48 10.76 2.23
N SER A 248 -15.03 11.95 2.50
CA SER A 248 -14.90 13.11 1.61
C SER A 248 -13.44 13.43 1.23
N GLN A 249 -12.54 13.43 2.20
CA GLN A 249 -11.12 13.69 1.97
C GLN A 249 -10.45 12.57 1.16
N PHE A 250 -10.76 11.32 1.49
CA PHE A 250 -10.20 10.17 0.77
C PHE A 250 -10.63 10.16 -0.70
N ASP A 251 -11.92 10.38 -0.94
CA ASP A 251 -12.50 10.37 -2.28
C ASP A 251 -11.94 11.48 -3.16
N GLU A 252 -11.81 12.69 -2.62
CA GLU A 252 -11.28 13.82 -3.37
C GLU A 252 -9.81 13.60 -3.75
N ILE A 253 -8.99 13.15 -2.78
CA ILE A 253 -7.55 12.91 -3.00
C ILE A 253 -7.34 11.77 -3.99
N ALA A 254 -8.00 10.63 -3.78
CA ALA A 254 -7.81 9.46 -4.64
C ALA A 254 -8.33 9.72 -6.06
N SER A 255 -9.46 10.42 -6.21
CA SER A 255 -9.97 10.82 -7.53
C SER A 255 -9.02 11.78 -8.22
N TYR A 256 -8.49 12.79 -7.50
CA TYR A 256 -7.51 13.72 -8.06
C TYR A 256 -6.24 13.02 -8.54
N ILE A 257 -5.71 12.07 -7.74
CA ILE A 257 -4.54 11.28 -8.12
C ILE A 257 -4.82 10.48 -9.39
N ILE A 258 -5.95 9.78 -9.47
CA ILE A 258 -6.32 8.97 -10.65
C ILE A 258 -6.45 9.86 -11.89
N LEU A 259 -7.16 10.99 -11.79
CA LEU A 259 -7.36 11.89 -12.93
C LEU A 259 -6.09 12.64 -13.36
N THR A 260 -5.14 12.86 -12.44
CA THR A 260 -3.86 13.49 -12.76
C THR A 260 -2.87 12.50 -13.38
N LEU A 261 -2.85 11.25 -12.89
CA LEU A 261 -1.98 10.20 -13.44
C LEU A 261 -2.48 9.69 -14.79
N PHE A 262 -3.80 9.58 -14.95
CA PHE A 262 -4.45 9.09 -16.15
C PHE A 262 -5.16 10.25 -16.85
N GLY A 263 -4.49 10.85 -17.83
CA GLY A 263 -5.06 11.91 -18.67
C GLY A 263 -6.00 11.40 -19.77
N PRO A 264 -6.37 12.26 -20.74
CA PRO A 264 -7.26 11.90 -21.86
C PRO A 264 -6.77 10.73 -22.72
N GLU A 265 -5.45 10.56 -22.86
CA GLU A 265 -4.81 9.45 -23.60
C GLU A 265 -5.17 8.06 -23.03
N TRP A 266 -5.53 8.00 -21.75
CA TRP A 266 -5.87 6.76 -21.06
C TRP A 266 -7.33 6.34 -21.25
N ARG A 267 -8.14 7.14 -21.96
CA ARG A 267 -9.56 6.86 -22.14
C ARG A 267 -9.80 5.49 -22.78
N GLN A 268 -9.12 5.16 -23.89
CA GLN A 268 -9.28 3.86 -24.56
C GLN A 268 -8.85 2.67 -23.67
N PRO A 269 -7.67 2.69 -23.00
CA PRO A 269 -7.33 1.67 -22.01
C PRO A 269 -8.36 1.53 -20.88
N MET A 270 -8.89 2.65 -20.37
CA MET A 270 -9.88 2.64 -19.30
C MET A 270 -11.23 2.06 -19.76
N GLU A 271 -11.64 2.33 -21.00
CA GLU A 271 -12.81 1.69 -21.61
C GLU A 271 -12.61 0.16 -21.70
N PHE A 272 -11.42 -0.30 -22.11
CA PHE A 272 -11.09 -1.73 -22.09
C PHE A 272 -11.11 -2.33 -20.68
N PHE A 273 -10.60 -1.62 -19.67
CA PHE A 273 -10.67 -2.06 -18.28
C PHE A 273 -12.10 -2.12 -17.75
N ALA A 274 -12.96 -1.17 -18.15
CA ALA A 274 -14.38 -1.20 -17.81
C ALA A 274 -15.11 -2.39 -18.46
N VAL A 275 -14.70 -2.82 -19.67
CA VAL A 275 -15.25 -4.02 -20.31
C VAL A 275 -15.02 -5.28 -19.48
N LEU A 276 -13.92 -5.37 -18.71
CA LEU A 276 -13.70 -6.47 -17.77
C LEU A 276 -14.83 -6.57 -16.72
N GLY A 277 -15.52 -5.48 -16.42
CA GLY A 277 -16.69 -5.46 -15.54
C GLY A 277 -18.03 -5.65 -16.27
N SER A 278 -18.05 -6.15 -17.50
CA SER A 278 -19.29 -6.31 -18.28
C SER A 278 -19.98 -7.66 -18.05
N ASP A 279 -21.31 -7.65 -18.10
CA ASP A 279 -22.16 -8.84 -17.99
C ASP A 279 -21.77 -9.95 -18.97
N VAL A 280 -21.31 -9.58 -20.17
CA VAL A 280 -20.87 -10.55 -21.19
C VAL A 280 -19.64 -11.31 -20.71
N LEU A 281 -18.64 -10.62 -20.14
CA LEU A 281 -17.45 -11.28 -19.61
C LEU A 281 -17.75 -12.05 -18.32
N TYR A 282 -18.61 -11.52 -17.45
CA TYR A 282 -19.10 -12.24 -16.28
C TYR A 282 -19.82 -13.54 -16.66
N ALA A 283 -20.77 -13.50 -17.58
CA ALA A 283 -21.46 -14.67 -18.09
C ALA A 283 -20.49 -15.69 -18.70
N SER A 284 -19.48 -15.22 -19.44
CA SER A 284 -18.44 -16.07 -20.02
C SER A 284 -17.63 -16.81 -18.95
N VAL A 285 -17.20 -16.10 -17.90
CA VAL A 285 -16.45 -16.72 -16.79
C VAL A 285 -17.32 -17.67 -15.98
N ILE A 286 -18.59 -17.32 -15.73
CA ILE A 286 -19.55 -18.20 -15.06
C ILE A 286 -19.73 -19.49 -15.87
N LEU A 287 -19.93 -19.39 -17.19
CA LEU A 287 -20.10 -20.53 -18.07
C LEU A 287 -18.87 -21.44 -18.07
N VAL A 288 -17.67 -20.87 -18.26
CA VAL A 288 -16.41 -21.64 -18.23
C VAL A 288 -16.23 -22.34 -16.90
N THR A 289 -16.52 -21.67 -15.79
CA THR A 289 -16.40 -22.25 -14.44
C THR A 289 -17.42 -23.37 -14.23
N ALA A 290 -18.67 -23.18 -14.64
CA ALA A 290 -19.71 -24.21 -14.54
C ALA A 290 -19.36 -25.45 -15.36
N LEU A 291 -18.91 -25.28 -16.61
CA LEU A 291 -18.44 -26.37 -17.45
C LEU A 291 -17.24 -27.09 -16.82
N TRP A 292 -16.27 -26.34 -16.30
CA TRP A 292 -15.10 -26.93 -15.62
C TRP A 292 -15.51 -27.79 -14.42
N VAL A 293 -16.43 -27.30 -13.58
CA VAL A 293 -16.97 -28.05 -12.44
C VAL A 293 -17.73 -29.29 -12.90
N LEU A 294 -18.52 -29.20 -13.98
CA LEU A 294 -19.25 -30.35 -14.54
C LEU A 294 -18.31 -31.46 -15.00
N PHE A 295 -17.18 -31.13 -15.63
CA PHE A 295 -16.22 -32.11 -16.14
C PHE A 295 -15.26 -32.65 -15.08
N LYS A 296 -14.83 -31.84 -14.10
CA LYS A 296 -13.78 -32.21 -13.15
C LYS A 296 -14.27 -32.58 -11.76
N SER A 297 -15.42 -32.08 -11.31
CA SER A 297 -15.87 -32.31 -9.94
C SER A 297 -16.61 -33.63 -9.76
N ARG A 298 -16.16 -34.42 -8.77
CA ARG A 298 -16.91 -35.60 -8.27
C ARG A 298 -18.18 -35.22 -7.49
N LYS A 299 -18.31 -33.96 -7.04
CA LYS A 299 -19.46 -33.44 -6.28
C LYS A 299 -20.12 -32.26 -7.02
N LYS A 300 -20.28 -32.41 -8.35
CA LYS A 300 -20.79 -31.36 -9.25
C LYS A 300 -22.05 -30.65 -8.74
N LEU A 301 -23.06 -31.38 -8.24
CA LEU A 301 -24.32 -30.79 -7.79
C LEU A 301 -24.12 -29.82 -6.60
N LEU A 302 -23.28 -30.20 -5.64
CA LEU A 302 -23.00 -29.36 -4.47
C LEU A 302 -22.20 -28.11 -4.87
N GLU A 303 -21.17 -28.27 -5.70
CA GLU A 303 -20.35 -27.14 -6.13
C GLU A 303 -21.12 -26.16 -7.03
N LEU A 304 -21.96 -26.66 -7.95
CA LEU A 304 -22.78 -25.83 -8.82
C LEU A 304 -23.92 -25.14 -8.07
N SER A 305 -24.58 -25.81 -7.13
CA SER A 305 -25.61 -25.17 -6.29
C SER A 305 -25.00 -24.08 -5.40
N PHE A 306 -23.82 -24.31 -4.84
CA PHE A 306 -23.09 -23.27 -4.12
C PHE A 306 -22.64 -22.14 -5.03
N PHE A 307 -22.19 -22.46 -6.24
CA PHE A 307 -21.79 -21.42 -7.19
C PHE A 307 -22.97 -20.52 -7.55
N LEU A 308 -24.13 -21.12 -7.86
CA LEU A 308 -25.37 -20.39 -8.09
C LEU A 308 -25.77 -19.55 -6.87
N TRP A 309 -25.68 -20.11 -5.66
CA TRP A 309 -25.95 -19.38 -4.42
C TRP A 309 -25.04 -18.17 -4.23
N VAL A 310 -23.74 -18.31 -4.51
CA VAL A 310 -22.77 -17.22 -4.39
C VAL A 310 -23.07 -16.09 -5.39
N LEU A 311 -23.47 -16.45 -6.61
CA LEU A 311 -23.82 -15.48 -7.65
C LEU A 311 -25.11 -14.73 -7.27
N VAL A 312 -26.21 -15.46 -7.04
CA VAL A 312 -27.51 -14.86 -6.72
C VAL A 312 -27.49 -14.12 -5.39
N GLY A 313 -26.86 -14.71 -4.36
CA GLY A 313 -26.75 -14.06 -3.06
C GLY A 313 -25.78 -12.87 -3.05
N GLY A 314 -24.80 -12.85 -3.97
CA GLY A 314 -23.92 -11.69 -4.17
C GLY A 314 -24.69 -10.49 -4.71
N GLU A 315 -25.52 -10.71 -5.74
CA GLU A 315 -26.41 -9.71 -6.32
C GLU A 315 -27.41 -9.17 -5.27
N LEU A 316 -28.07 -10.07 -4.53
CA LEU A 316 -29.00 -9.69 -3.48
C LEU A 316 -28.32 -8.91 -2.35
N LEU A 317 -27.07 -9.26 -2.03
CA LEU A 317 -26.29 -8.57 -1.02
C LEU A 317 -25.95 -7.15 -1.49
N ASP A 318 -25.48 -6.97 -2.72
CA ASP A 318 -25.12 -5.64 -3.21
C ASP A 318 -26.35 -4.72 -3.23
N GLU A 319 -27.48 -5.21 -3.75
CA GLU A 319 -28.68 -4.39 -3.91
C GLU A 319 -29.25 -4.03 -2.53
N GLY A 320 -29.21 -4.99 -1.59
CA GLY A 320 -29.58 -4.76 -0.20
C GLY A 320 -28.67 -3.75 0.53
N LEU A 321 -27.35 -3.78 0.28
CA LEU A 321 -26.41 -2.82 0.87
C LEU A 321 -26.59 -1.42 0.28
N ARG A 322 -26.73 -1.33 -1.04
CA ARG A 322 -26.97 -0.06 -1.75
C ARG A 322 -28.28 0.59 -1.32
N ALA A 323 -29.34 -0.21 -1.19
CA ALA A 323 -30.62 0.20 -0.62
C ALA A 323 -30.58 0.41 0.91
N LEU A 324 -29.49 0.10 1.60
CA LEU A 324 -29.33 0.44 3.01
C LEU A 324 -28.64 1.80 3.15
N PHE A 325 -27.53 1.99 2.45
CA PHE A 325 -26.68 3.17 2.60
C PHE A 325 -27.17 4.39 1.84
N HIS A 326 -27.89 4.21 0.72
CA HIS A 326 -28.48 5.29 -0.08
C HIS A 326 -27.52 6.45 -0.39
N ARG A 327 -26.25 6.12 -0.69
CA ARG A 327 -25.24 7.16 -0.90
C ARG A 327 -25.41 7.83 -2.27
N PRO A 328 -25.49 9.16 -2.34
CA PRO A 328 -25.37 9.87 -3.61
C PRO A 328 -23.95 9.74 -4.17
N GLY A 329 -23.85 9.40 -5.44
CA GLY A 329 -22.60 9.26 -6.17
C GLY A 329 -22.09 10.56 -6.80
N PRO A 330 -21.01 10.46 -7.59
CA PRO A 330 -20.47 11.60 -8.31
C PRO A 330 -21.46 12.15 -9.34
N VAL A 331 -21.31 13.43 -9.69
CA VAL A 331 -22.12 14.09 -10.72
C VAL A 331 -21.32 14.16 -12.01
N VAL A 332 -21.85 13.58 -13.08
CA VAL A 332 -21.21 13.57 -14.41
C VAL A 332 -22.24 14.07 -15.43
N PHE A 333 -21.87 15.10 -16.20
CA PHE A 333 -22.76 15.76 -17.18
C PHE A 333 -24.14 16.16 -16.61
N GLY A 334 -24.16 16.63 -15.35
CA GLY A 334 -25.40 17.05 -14.67
C GLY A 334 -26.31 15.91 -14.21
N HIS A 335 -25.95 14.65 -14.48
CA HIS A 335 -26.63 13.48 -13.92
C HIS A 335 -25.89 13.01 -12.67
N GLN A 336 -26.64 12.83 -11.58
CA GLN A 336 -26.12 12.31 -10.32
C GLN A 336 -26.40 10.82 -10.24
N TRP A 337 -25.35 10.03 -10.04
CA TRP A 337 -25.50 8.62 -9.71
C TRP A 337 -26.11 8.48 -8.31
N ILE A 338 -27.00 7.51 -8.12
CA ILE A 338 -27.68 7.26 -6.84
C ILE A 338 -27.28 5.85 -6.38
N ASN A 339 -27.23 5.64 -5.07
CA ASN A 339 -26.92 4.36 -4.44
C ASN A 339 -25.58 3.76 -4.91
N THR A 340 -24.52 4.59 -4.95
CA THR A 340 -23.20 4.13 -5.44
C THR A 340 -22.38 3.39 -4.39
N PHE A 341 -22.80 3.41 -3.13
CA PHE A 341 -22.09 2.75 -2.03
C PHE A 341 -22.82 1.51 -1.53
N PRO A 342 -22.14 0.36 -1.42
CA PRO A 342 -20.83 0.05 -2.03
C PRO A 342 -20.93 -0.07 -3.57
N SER A 343 -19.77 -0.05 -4.25
CA SER A 343 -19.69 -0.24 -5.71
C SER A 343 -20.19 -1.63 -6.12
N GLU A 344 -21.23 -1.66 -6.96
CA GLU A 344 -21.80 -2.87 -7.58
C GLU A 344 -20.73 -3.60 -8.40
N ASP A 345 -20.09 -2.89 -9.34
CA ASP A 345 -19.05 -3.44 -10.22
C ASP A 345 -17.94 -4.17 -9.46
N THR A 346 -17.50 -3.62 -8.32
CA THR A 346 -16.36 -4.20 -7.60
C THR A 346 -16.78 -5.34 -6.69
N ILE A 347 -17.98 -5.30 -6.10
CA ILE A 347 -18.57 -6.47 -5.41
C ILE A 347 -18.76 -7.62 -6.39
N THR A 348 -19.36 -7.34 -7.54
CA THR A 348 -19.66 -8.34 -8.57
C THR A 348 -18.38 -8.91 -9.18
N ALA A 349 -17.40 -8.06 -9.51
CA ALA A 349 -16.09 -8.50 -9.98
C ALA A 349 -15.41 -9.44 -8.97
N VAL A 350 -15.36 -9.06 -7.69
CA VAL A 350 -14.77 -9.89 -6.65
C VAL A 350 -15.55 -11.19 -6.55
N THR A 351 -16.88 -11.16 -6.45
CA THR A 351 -17.75 -12.33 -6.31
C THR A 351 -17.56 -13.33 -7.44
N ILE A 352 -17.65 -12.86 -8.69
CA ILE A 352 -17.59 -13.73 -9.87
C ILE A 352 -16.16 -14.20 -10.11
N TYR A 353 -15.17 -13.31 -10.24
CA TYR A 353 -13.81 -13.71 -10.55
C TYR A 353 -13.15 -14.45 -9.40
N GLY A 354 -13.34 -13.98 -8.16
CA GLY A 354 -12.76 -14.58 -6.97
C GLY A 354 -13.27 -16.00 -6.71
N PHE A 355 -14.60 -16.19 -6.72
CA PHE A 355 -15.16 -17.52 -6.47
C PHE A 355 -14.94 -18.47 -7.64
N SER A 356 -14.97 -17.97 -8.88
CA SER A 356 -14.63 -18.77 -10.08
C SER A 356 -13.18 -19.23 -10.02
N ALA A 357 -12.22 -18.35 -9.72
CA ALA A 357 -10.82 -18.72 -9.57
C ALA A 357 -10.62 -19.76 -8.46
N PHE A 358 -11.32 -19.63 -7.34
CA PHE A 358 -11.31 -20.64 -6.27
C PHE A 358 -11.77 -22.01 -6.77
N LEU A 359 -12.89 -22.09 -7.50
CA LEU A 359 -13.40 -23.35 -8.05
C LEU A 359 -12.48 -23.94 -9.16
N LEU A 360 -11.93 -23.10 -10.03
CA LEU A 360 -11.02 -23.53 -11.09
C LEU A 360 -9.73 -24.11 -10.48
N LEU A 361 -9.08 -23.37 -9.58
CA LEU A 361 -7.84 -23.76 -8.92
C LEU A 361 -7.99 -25.01 -8.07
N ARG A 362 -9.17 -25.22 -7.48
CA ARG A 362 -9.49 -26.43 -6.72
C ARG A 362 -9.30 -27.72 -7.51
N HIS A 363 -9.62 -27.70 -8.80
CA HIS A 363 -9.54 -28.88 -9.67
C HIS A 363 -8.32 -28.88 -10.61
N ALA A 364 -7.55 -27.80 -10.66
CA ALA A 364 -6.39 -27.66 -11.54
C ALA A 364 -5.20 -28.57 -11.17
N GLY A 365 -5.18 -29.13 -9.96
CA GLY A 365 -4.18 -30.13 -9.51
C GLY A 365 -2.73 -29.63 -9.35
N LYS A 366 -2.37 -28.49 -9.96
CA LYS A 366 -1.03 -27.88 -9.97
C LYS A 366 -1.01 -26.60 -9.12
N SER A 367 -0.30 -26.62 -7.98
CA SER A 367 -0.15 -25.45 -7.11
C SER A 367 0.56 -24.26 -7.77
N ALA A 368 1.37 -24.50 -8.81
CA ALA A 368 2.07 -23.46 -9.56
C ALA A 368 1.12 -22.52 -10.32
N VAL A 369 -0.10 -22.96 -10.64
CA VAL A 369 -1.10 -22.17 -11.36
C VAL A 369 -1.89 -21.26 -10.41
N ALA A 370 -1.87 -21.53 -9.10
CA ALA A 370 -2.64 -20.77 -8.12
C ALA A 370 -2.20 -19.30 -8.02
N ILE A 371 -0.89 -19.07 -7.89
CA ILE A 371 -0.34 -17.72 -7.76
C ILE A 371 -0.67 -16.83 -8.97
N PRO A 372 -0.39 -17.23 -10.23
CA PRO A 372 -0.67 -16.36 -11.38
C PRO A 372 -2.17 -16.11 -11.56
N VAL A 373 -3.03 -17.11 -11.37
CA VAL A 373 -4.49 -16.91 -11.47
C VAL A 373 -4.99 -15.92 -10.42
N THR A 374 -4.55 -16.04 -9.16
CA THR A 374 -4.92 -15.09 -8.10
C THR A 374 -4.43 -13.68 -8.41
N LEU A 375 -3.21 -13.52 -8.94
CA LEU A 375 -2.69 -12.21 -9.35
C LEU A 375 -3.49 -11.60 -10.50
N ILE A 376 -3.90 -12.41 -11.49
CA ILE A 376 -4.75 -11.97 -12.60
C ILE A 376 -6.10 -11.48 -12.08
N VAL A 377 -6.74 -12.20 -11.15
CA VAL A 377 -8.01 -11.78 -10.55
C VAL A 377 -7.87 -10.46 -9.78
N ILE A 378 -6.82 -10.33 -8.95
CA ILE A 378 -6.57 -9.09 -8.20
C ILE A 378 -6.35 -7.93 -9.17
N LEU A 379 -5.56 -8.14 -10.24
CA LEU A 379 -5.32 -7.13 -11.25
C LEU A 379 -6.61 -6.75 -11.99
N ALA A 380 -7.41 -7.72 -12.41
CA ALA A 380 -8.69 -7.46 -13.08
C ALA A 380 -9.63 -6.63 -12.20
N CYS A 381 -9.80 -7.01 -10.93
CA CYS A 381 -10.59 -6.22 -9.98
C CYS A 381 -10.05 -4.79 -9.87
N ALA A 382 -8.75 -4.61 -9.64
CA ALA A 382 -8.13 -3.29 -9.49
C ALA A 382 -8.31 -2.41 -10.74
N LEU A 383 -8.18 -2.99 -11.94
CA LEU A 383 -8.40 -2.29 -13.20
C LEU A 383 -9.86 -1.86 -13.37
N ILE A 384 -10.81 -2.73 -13.04
CA ILE A 384 -12.26 -2.41 -13.05
C ILE A 384 -12.53 -1.22 -12.12
N GLY A 385 -12.15 -1.29 -10.85
CA GLY A 385 -12.42 -0.18 -9.93
C GLY A 385 -11.72 1.12 -10.31
N THR A 386 -10.48 1.05 -10.82
CA THR A 386 -9.77 2.25 -11.31
C THR A 386 -10.52 2.89 -12.49
N SER A 387 -11.05 2.08 -13.40
CA SER A 387 -11.85 2.59 -14.54
C SER A 387 -13.13 3.30 -14.07
N ARG A 388 -13.80 2.79 -13.02
CA ARG A 388 -15.02 3.41 -12.48
C ARG A 388 -14.78 4.78 -11.85
N VAL A 389 -13.66 4.95 -11.16
CA VAL A 389 -13.23 6.26 -10.64
C VAL A 389 -12.81 7.18 -11.78
N TYR A 390 -12.07 6.68 -12.78
CA TYR A 390 -11.63 7.47 -13.93
C TYR A 390 -12.81 8.08 -14.71
N PHE A 391 -13.88 7.30 -14.96
CA PHE A 391 -15.09 7.80 -15.62
C PHE A 391 -16.03 8.60 -14.71
N GLY A 392 -15.67 8.79 -13.43
CA GLY A 392 -16.51 9.50 -12.46
C GLY A 392 -17.83 8.79 -12.16
N THR A 393 -17.93 7.48 -12.39
CA THR A 393 -19.16 6.72 -12.11
C THR A 393 -19.31 6.36 -10.64
N GLN A 394 -18.19 6.25 -9.91
CA GLN A 394 -18.16 5.85 -8.51
C GLN A 394 -17.05 6.59 -7.77
N PHE A 395 -17.22 6.80 -6.47
CA PHE A 395 -16.15 7.32 -5.62
C PHE A 395 -15.09 6.24 -5.31
N PRO A 396 -13.84 6.61 -5.01
CA PRO A 396 -12.81 5.69 -4.55
C PRO A 396 -13.23 4.85 -3.33
N SER A 397 -13.93 5.43 -2.36
CA SER A 397 -14.45 4.71 -1.18
C SER A 397 -15.56 3.72 -1.55
N ASP A 398 -16.40 4.03 -2.54
CA ASP A 398 -17.40 3.09 -3.06
C ASP A 398 -16.71 1.82 -3.60
N VAL A 399 -15.64 2.02 -4.39
CA VAL A 399 -14.84 0.95 -4.99
C VAL A 399 -14.15 0.11 -3.92
N VAL A 400 -13.50 0.74 -2.94
CA VAL A 400 -12.83 0.05 -1.83
C VAL A 400 -13.82 -0.73 -0.97
N ALA A 401 -14.98 -0.13 -0.68
CA ALA A 401 -16.04 -0.80 0.04
C ALA A 401 -16.50 -2.04 -0.71
N GLY A 402 -16.73 -1.95 -2.02
CA GLY A 402 -17.16 -3.12 -2.77
C GLY A 402 -16.15 -4.28 -2.77
N TYR A 403 -14.84 -4.00 -2.79
CA TYR A 403 -13.84 -5.05 -2.59
C TYR A 403 -13.91 -5.71 -1.21
N VAL A 404 -14.14 -4.91 -0.16
CA VAL A 404 -14.19 -5.41 1.21
C VAL A 404 -15.46 -6.22 1.45
N PHE A 405 -16.64 -5.71 1.05
CA PHE A 405 -17.92 -6.43 1.14
C PHE A 405 -17.91 -7.71 0.31
N GLY A 406 -17.43 -7.66 -0.94
CA GLY A 406 -17.25 -8.85 -1.78
C GLY A 406 -16.26 -9.85 -1.15
N GLY A 407 -15.20 -9.36 -0.51
CA GLY A 407 -14.24 -10.18 0.24
C GLY A 407 -14.88 -10.93 1.41
N VAL A 408 -15.74 -10.26 2.20
CA VAL A 408 -16.55 -10.89 3.26
C VAL A 408 -17.44 -11.98 2.66
N TRP A 409 -18.17 -11.66 1.58
CA TRP A 409 -19.10 -12.58 0.94
C TRP A 409 -18.40 -13.86 0.44
N ILE A 410 -17.28 -13.73 -0.28
CA ILE A 410 -16.56 -14.89 -0.83
C ILE A 410 -15.92 -15.72 0.27
N SER A 411 -15.23 -15.08 1.21
CA SER A 411 -14.52 -15.80 2.27
C SER A 411 -15.50 -16.62 3.14
N LEU A 412 -16.68 -16.06 3.43
CA LEU A 412 -17.79 -16.78 4.08
C LEU A 412 -18.24 -17.99 3.25
N ASN A 413 -18.51 -17.80 1.96
CA ASN A 413 -19.01 -18.88 1.12
C ASN A 413 -17.97 -19.97 0.83
N VAL A 414 -16.68 -19.62 0.74
CA VAL A 414 -15.58 -20.59 0.69
C VAL A 414 -15.53 -21.43 1.97
N LEU A 415 -15.66 -20.79 3.14
CA LEU A 415 -15.72 -21.48 4.43
C LEU A 415 -16.91 -22.46 4.49
N LEU A 416 -18.11 -21.97 4.16
CA LEU A 416 -19.34 -22.76 4.20
C LEU A 416 -19.27 -23.97 3.25
N LEU A 417 -18.81 -23.77 2.02
CA LEU A 417 -18.63 -24.86 1.06
C LEU A 417 -17.69 -25.93 1.61
N GLU A 418 -16.57 -25.51 2.21
CA GLU A 418 -15.57 -26.46 2.71
C GLU A 418 -16.06 -27.23 3.94
N ILE A 419 -16.74 -26.55 4.87
CA ILE A 419 -17.39 -27.17 6.03
C ILE A 419 -18.42 -28.21 5.58
N LEU A 420 -19.33 -27.86 4.66
CA LEU A 420 -20.34 -28.79 4.16
C LEU A 420 -19.74 -30.01 3.45
N ARG A 421 -18.64 -29.82 2.72
CA ARG A 421 -17.91 -30.93 2.11
C ARG A 421 -17.30 -31.87 3.14
N MET A 422 -16.76 -31.33 4.24
CA MET A 422 -16.22 -32.13 5.33
C MET A 422 -17.33 -32.94 6.03
N LEU A 423 -18.46 -32.31 6.33
CA LEU A 423 -19.62 -32.98 6.95
C LEU A 423 -20.13 -34.16 6.12
N GLN A 424 -20.23 -33.97 4.79
CA GLN A 424 -20.62 -35.05 3.88
C GLN A 424 -19.58 -36.17 3.76
N LYS A 425 -18.29 -35.89 4.00
CA LYS A 425 -17.24 -36.92 4.00
C LYS A 425 -17.39 -37.82 5.23
N ASN A 426 -17.60 -37.23 6.41
CA ASN A 426 -17.74 -37.98 7.66
C ASN A 426 -19.01 -38.85 7.72
N LYS A 427 -20.15 -38.39 7.15
CA LYS A 427 -21.37 -39.21 7.03
C LYS A 427 -21.16 -40.49 6.20
N LYS A 428 -20.27 -40.50 5.20
CA LYS A 428 -19.97 -41.69 4.38
C LYS A 428 -19.03 -42.68 5.08
N THR A 429 -18.18 -42.23 6.00
CA THR A 429 -17.28 -43.10 6.78
C THR A 429 -18.02 -43.78 7.94
N GLY A 430 -18.94 -43.09 8.61
CA GLY A 430 -19.74 -43.68 9.70
C GLY A 430 -20.71 -44.78 9.24
N ARG A 431 -21.26 -44.66 8.02
CA ARG A 431 -22.17 -45.66 7.41
C ARG A 431 -21.49 -46.92 6.85
N LYS A 432 -20.16 -47.02 6.94
CA LYS A 432 -19.37 -48.21 6.54
C LYS A 432 -18.86 -49.01 7.75
N THR A 433 -19.08 -48.49 8.95
CA THR A 433 -18.68 -49.09 10.24
C THR A 433 -19.86 -49.61 11.05
N GLU A 434 -21.08 -49.46 10.51
CA GLU A 434 -22.29 -50.19 10.86
C GLU A 434 -22.59 -51.17 9.73
#